data_AF-A0A8E1QXU9-F1
#
_entry.id   AF-A0A8E1QXU9-F1
#
_cell.length_a   1.000
_cell.length_b   1.000
_cell.length_c   1.000
_cell.angle_alpha   90.00
_cell.angle_beta   90.00
_cell.angle_gamma   90.00
#
_symmetry.space_group_name_H-M   'P 1'
#
loop_
_entity.id
_entity.type
_entity.pdbx_description
1 polymer ?
#
loop_
_entity_poly.entity_id
_entity_poly.type
_entity_poly.pdbx_seq_one_letter_code
_entity_poly.pdbx_strand_id
1 'polypeptide(L)'
;MLGQNSPFYQALVPSWVDAADEYYSIKGAQITKEEGNVFSLLKSITNYDYADLKTAAEKMAESRNESVLLTDGEYFQKSIALGNVNNPYLKDAFTKWLKKGHDIYIFSEPYQEPYKGAIYNKKRFYIIFTDSRLEGNIYDKITQTVKLEAYPQVEMFHLSASHPALAAESTHTTPNEMLSAQVKGFGTFEAQEWQVDWEDAIEPYIVNAVSNSTGQPLPDGAAFTGKLKIDRNSFGGYRITDVTVRSYDISQEFTNFCNAKNAGQKVGGKITPTEYKNFVKIDESEFKKHGVIDLHFDTQNFDPSILTGAPCTYFKLDICISSTENIFKQYEAMFTFDSIDQPGQKNVSLAESIKQCLAEPSIKDMMATSPIYTIYVKANKR
;
A
#
# COMPACT_ATOMS: atom_id res chain seq x y z
N MET A 1 25.41 24.69 1.44
CA MET A 1 25.26 24.66 -0.04
C MET A 1 23.77 24.62 -0.34
N LEU A 2 23.24 25.55 -1.14
CA LEU A 2 21.80 25.63 -1.45
C LEU A 2 21.32 24.30 -2.05
N GLY A 3 20.16 23.81 -1.60
CA GLY A 3 19.62 22.51 -1.98
C GLY A 3 19.38 22.37 -3.48
N GLN A 4 19.07 23.46 -4.16
CA GLN A 4 18.87 23.48 -5.61
C GLN A 4 20.11 23.06 -6.42
N ASN A 5 21.32 23.09 -5.86
CA ASN A 5 22.53 22.68 -6.58
C ASN A 5 22.83 21.18 -6.44
N SER A 6 22.02 20.43 -5.70
CA SER A 6 22.19 18.99 -5.60
C SER A 6 22.00 18.31 -6.97
N PRO A 7 22.88 17.37 -7.36
CA PRO A 7 22.67 16.53 -8.54
C PRO A 7 21.38 15.71 -8.49
N PHE A 8 20.96 15.28 -7.30
CA PHE A 8 19.71 14.54 -7.13
C PHE A 8 18.51 15.47 -7.30
N TYR A 9 18.51 16.63 -6.64
CA TYR A 9 17.50 17.66 -6.82
C TYR A 9 17.31 18.00 -8.31
N GLN A 10 18.40 18.29 -9.02
CA GLN A 10 18.35 18.67 -10.44
C GLN A 10 17.79 17.57 -11.33
N ALA A 11 17.97 16.30 -10.98
CA ALA A 11 17.38 15.18 -11.70
C ALA A 11 15.87 15.03 -11.44
N LEU A 12 15.37 15.46 -10.28
CA LEU A 12 13.93 15.44 -9.96
C LEU A 12 13.16 16.58 -10.62
N VAL A 13 13.80 17.75 -10.85
CA VAL A 13 13.15 18.96 -11.39
C VAL A 13 12.33 18.69 -12.67
N PRO A 14 12.82 17.98 -13.70
CA PRO A 14 12.04 17.70 -14.90
C PRO A 14 10.70 17.02 -14.61
N SER A 15 10.67 16.04 -13.70
CA SER A 15 9.44 15.33 -13.33
C SER A 15 8.43 16.24 -12.64
N TRP A 16 8.90 17.12 -11.76
CA TRP A 16 8.00 18.07 -11.11
C TRP A 16 7.50 19.14 -12.05
N VAL A 17 8.32 19.60 -12.99
CA VAL A 17 7.91 20.59 -14.00
C VAL A 17 6.85 20.01 -14.95
N ASP A 18 6.96 18.73 -15.27
CA ASP A 18 5.94 18.03 -16.06
C ASP A 18 4.64 17.78 -15.28
N ALA A 19 4.72 17.63 -13.96
CA ALA A 19 3.57 17.28 -13.12
C ALA A 19 2.86 18.46 -12.44
N ALA A 20 3.57 19.57 -12.18
CA ALA A 20 3.08 20.63 -11.31
C ALA A 20 2.62 21.87 -12.10
N ASP A 21 1.37 22.25 -11.86
CA ASP A 21 0.80 23.52 -12.35
C ASP A 21 0.97 24.68 -11.37
N GLU A 22 1.24 24.37 -10.10
CA GLU A 22 1.31 25.36 -9.02
C GLU A 22 2.60 25.21 -8.20
N TYR A 23 3.15 26.34 -7.78
CA TYR A 23 4.28 26.42 -6.86
C TYR A 23 3.91 27.28 -5.66
N TYR A 24 4.22 26.79 -4.47
CA TYR A 24 4.01 27.51 -3.21
C TYR A 24 5.35 27.68 -2.50
N SER A 25 5.57 28.87 -1.95
CA SER A 25 6.68 29.15 -1.05
C SER A 25 6.20 29.18 0.41
N ILE A 26 7.08 28.81 1.33
CA ILE A 26 6.85 28.91 2.77
C ILE A 26 7.83 29.96 3.32
N LYS A 27 7.33 31.16 3.57
CA LYS A 27 8.11 32.32 4.03
C LYS A 27 7.78 32.58 5.49
N GLY A 28 8.48 31.88 6.39
CA GLY A 28 8.11 31.85 7.81
C GLY A 28 6.73 31.19 7.98
N ALA A 29 5.77 31.92 8.57
CA ALA A 29 4.39 31.47 8.74
C ALA A 29 3.50 31.65 7.49
N GLN A 30 3.99 32.32 6.43
CA GLN A 30 3.19 32.60 5.24
C GLN A 30 3.40 31.53 4.17
N ILE A 31 2.32 30.89 3.73
CA ILE A 31 2.31 29.95 2.62
C ILE A 31 1.65 30.64 1.44
N THR A 32 2.42 30.95 0.40
CA THR A 32 1.99 31.81 -0.71
C THR A 32 2.13 31.07 -2.02
N LYS A 33 1.06 31.06 -2.83
CA LYS A 33 1.14 30.64 -4.23
C LYS A 33 1.96 31.69 -4.99
N GLU A 34 3.05 31.28 -5.61
CA GLU A 34 3.87 32.19 -6.40
C GLU A 34 3.36 32.27 -7.85
N GLU A 35 3.51 33.44 -8.45
CA GLU A 35 3.26 33.62 -9.88
C GLU A 35 4.53 33.33 -10.69
N GLY A 36 4.36 32.73 -11.87
CA GLY A 36 5.44 32.45 -12.80
C GLY A 36 5.52 30.99 -13.22
N ASN A 37 6.53 30.70 -14.03
CA ASN A 37 6.76 29.36 -14.54
C ASN A 37 7.45 28.47 -13.49
N VAL A 38 6.89 27.29 -13.22
CA VAL A 38 7.35 26.35 -12.18
C VAL A 38 8.82 25.97 -12.35
N PHE A 39 9.31 25.74 -13.57
CA PHE A 39 10.73 25.43 -13.81
C PHE A 39 11.64 26.57 -13.35
N SER A 40 11.26 27.82 -13.62
CA SER A 40 12.03 28.98 -13.17
C SER A 40 12.02 29.11 -11.66
N LEU A 41 10.85 28.94 -11.02
CA LEU A 41 10.67 29.02 -9.58
C LEU A 41 11.47 27.94 -8.82
N LEU A 42 11.49 26.71 -9.33
CA LEU A 42 12.29 25.61 -8.77
C LEU A 42 13.81 25.87 -8.88
N LYS A 43 14.26 26.59 -9.90
CA LYS A 43 15.69 26.94 -10.04
C LYS A 43 16.12 28.15 -9.20
N SER A 44 15.18 28.94 -8.70
CA SER A 44 15.43 30.16 -7.94
C SER A 44 14.93 30.10 -6.48
N ILE A 45 14.91 28.90 -5.89
CA ILE A 45 14.49 28.73 -4.49
C ILE A 45 15.35 29.62 -3.57
N THR A 46 14.66 30.33 -2.67
CA THR A 46 15.28 31.12 -1.62
C THR A 46 14.96 30.49 -0.28
N ASN A 47 15.97 30.30 0.57
CA ASN A 47 15.78 29.78 1.92
C ASN A 47 15.15 30.86 2.81
N TYR A 48 14.13 30.48 3.57
CA TYR A 48 13.50 31.31 4.57
C TYR A 48 13.52 30.61 5.91
N ASP A 49 13.93 31.33 6.96
CA ASP A 49 13.93 30.80 8.32
C ASP A 49 12.50 30.61 8.83
N TYR A 50 12.33 29.67 9.77
CA TYR A 50 11.09 29.46 10.52
C TYR A 50 9.88 29.07 9.68
N ALA A 51 10.08 28.26 8.64
CA ALA A 51 9.03 27.75 7.77
C ALA A 51 7.96 26.95 8.53
N ASP A 52 6.68 27.29 8.34
CA ASP A 52 5.54 26.57 8.91
C ASP A 52 5.23 25.29 8.11
N LEU A 53 6.10 24.29 8.29
CA LEU A 53 5.99 22.99 7.63
C LEU A 53 4.72 22.22 8.03
N LYS A 54 4.24 22.43 9.26
CA LYS A 54 3.03 21.77 9.76
C LYS A 54 1.81 22.21 8.95
N THR A 55 1.55 23.52 8.88
CA THR A 55 0.39 24.04 8.14
C THR A 55 0.49 23.72 6.65
N ALA A 56 1.69 23.70 6.08
CA ALA A 56 1.89 23.30 4.68
C ALA A 56 1.47 21.84 4.44
N ALA A 57 1.94 20.91 5.28
CA ALA A 57 1.57 19.51 5.18
C ALA A 57 0.07 19.28 5.45
N GLU A 58 -0.55 20.01 6.37
CA GLU A 58 -1.99 19.94 6.61
C GLU A 58 -2.79 20.37 5.37
N LYS A 59 -2.39 21.45 4.70
CA LYS A 59 -3.00 21.90 3.42
C LYS A 59 -2.85 20.84 2.32
N MET A 60 -1.68 20.23 2.21
CA MET A 60 -1.44 19.13 1.26
C MET A 60 -2.35 17.94 1.58
N ALA A 61 -2.42 17.53 2.84
CA ALA A 61 -3.26 16.42 3.28
C ALA A 61 -4.77 16.71 3.13
N GLU A 62 -5.19 17.97 3.14
CA GLU A 62 -6.57 18.39 2.87
C GLU A 62 -6.93 18.42 1.40
N SER A 63 -5.94 18.68 0.54
CA SER A 63 -6.10 18.72 -0.90
C SER A 63 -6.64 17.43 -1.51
N ARG A 64 -7.10 17.53 -2.76
CA ARG A 64 -7.43 16.41 -3.64
C ARG A 64 -6.38 16.20 -4.73
N ASN A 65 -5.32 17.00 -4.74
CA ASN A 65 -4.23 16.94 -5.70
C ASN A 65 -3.01 16.28 -5.07
N GLU A 66 -2.18 15.65 -5.90
CA GLU A 66 -0.84 15.24 -5.52
C GLU A 66 0.03 16.47 -5.23
N SER A 67 1.03 16.32 -4.36
CA SER A 67 1.91 17.43 -4.00
C SER A 67 3.26 16.97 -3.45
N VAL A 68 4.28 17.82 -3.56
CA VAL A 68 5.64 17.54 -3.06
C VAL A 68 6.06 18.65 -2.11
N LEU A 69 6.46 18.28 -0.90
CA LEU A 69 7.08 19.18 0.07
C LEU A 69 8.60 19.00 0.04
N LEU A 70 9.30 20.10 -0.25
CA LEU A 70 10.75 20.19 -0.23
C LEU A 70 11.17 20.85 1.08
N THR A 71 11.94 20.15 1.91
CA THR A 71 12.31 20.66 3.24
C THR A 71 13.61 20.04 3.75
N ASP A 72 14.29 20.69 4.69
CA ASP A 72 15.35 20.10 5.50
C ASP A 72 14.81 19.40 6.77
N GLY A 73 13.50 19.46 6.99
CA GLY A 73 12.78 18.79 8.08
C GLY A 73 12.85 19.52 9.42
N GLU A 74 13.54 20.66 9.52
CA GLU A 74 13.66 21.42 10.76
C GLU A 74 12.38 22.21 11.03
N TYR A 75 11.66 21.82 12.08
CA TYR A 75 10.47 22.52 12.53
C TYR A 75 10.77 23.43 13.71
N PHE A 76 10.49 24.71 13.53
CA PHE A 76 10.71 25.74 14.53
C PHE A 76 9.38 26.35 15.00
N GLN A 77 9.19 26.44 16.31
CA GLN A 77 8.09 27.17 16.92
C GLN A 77 8.62 28.38 17.68
N LYS A 78 8.23 29.57 17.24
CA LYS A 78 8.71 30.87 17.77
C LYS A 78 8.51 31.07 19.27
N SER A 79 7.59 30.35 19.90
CA SER A 79 7.33 30.40 21.35
C SER A 79 8.26 29.51 22.19
N ILE A 80 9.03 28.62 21.58
CA ILE A 80 9.98 27.74 22.26
C ILE A 80 11.38 28.20 21.87
N ALA A 81 12.15 28.70 22.83
CA ALA A 81 13.44 29.36 22.60
C ALA A 81 14.57 28.46 22.04
N LEU A 82 14.27 27.18 21.74
CA LEU A 82 15.16 26.18 21.17
C LEU A 82 14.36 25.30 20.18
N GLY A 83 15.00 24.86 19.09
CA GLY A 83 14.38 23.99 18.08
C GLY A 83 13.74 22.75 18.72
N ASN A 84 12.55 22.35 18.26
CA ASN A 84 11.79 21.24 18.84
C ASN A 84 12.16 19.94 18.11
N VAL A 85 13.29 19.36 18.52
CA VAL A 85 14.00 18.25 17.84
C VAL A 85 13.27 16.91 17.86
N ASN A 86 12.13 16.79 18.55
CA ASN A 86 11.32 15.57 18.60
C ASN A 86 9.82 15.84 18.43
N ASN A 87 9.45 16.97 17.82
CA ASN A 87 8.05 17.31 17.55
C ASN A 87 7.49 16.48 16.40
N PRO A 88 6.44 15.68 16.59
CA PRO A 88 5.83 14.89 15.52
C PRO A 88 4.91 15.75 14.63
N TYR A 89 5.40 16.86 14.09
CA TYR A 89 4.58 17.90 13.46
C TYR A 89 3.87 17.46 12.17
N LEU A 90 4.31 16.37 11.52
CA LEU A 90 3.67 15.83 10.30
C LEU A 90 2.71 14.68 10.58
N LYS A 91 2.61 14.22 11.84
CA LYS A 91 1.78 13.07 12.22
C LYS A 91 0.35 13.19 11.70
N ASP A 92 -0.30 14.32 11.97
CA ASP A 92 -1.71 14.51 11.65
C ASP A 92 -1.94 14.58 10.13
N ALA A 93 -1.04 15.25 9.40
CA ALA A 93 -1.07 15.32 7.94
C ALA A 93 -0.90 13.92 7.30
N PHE A 94 0.09 13.16 7.75
CA PHE A 94 0.33 11.78 7.28
C PHE A 94 -0.87 10.89 7.58
N THR A 95 -1.38 10.92 8.81
CA THR A 95 -2.55 10.13 9.22
C THR A 95 -3.77 10.47 8.36
N LYS A 96 -4.03 11.75 8.11
CA LYS A 96 -5.16 12.22 7.32
C LYS A 96 -5.06 11.80 5.85
N TRP A 97 -3.87 11.84 5.27
CA TRP A 97 -3.64 11.40 3.89
C TRP A 97 -3.81 9.89 3.74
N LEU A 98 -3.15 9.11 4.60
CA LEU A 98 -3.29 7.64 4.59
C LEU A 98 -4.73 7.20 4.82
N LYS A 99 -5.51 7.92 5.64
CA LYS A 99 -6.94 7.67 5.85
C LYS A 99 -7.81 7.82 4.60
N LYS A 100 -7.33 8.52 3.57
CA LYS A 100 -7.98 8.56 2.25
C LYS A 100 -7.64 7.33 1.39
N GLY A 101 -6.79 6.44 1.89
CA GLY A 101 -6.26 5.30 1.14
C GLY A 101 -5.20 5.70 0.13
N HIS A 102 -4.47 6.80 0.41
CA HIS A 102 -3.42 7.33 -0.44
C HIS A 102 -2.03 6.96 0.10
N ASP A 103 -0.96 7.30 -0.63
CA ASP A 103 0.43 6.97 -0.32
C ASP A 103 1.29 8.20 -0.03
N ILE A 104 2.36 7.95 0.74
CA ILE A 104 3.44 8.92 0.92
C ILE A 104 4.76 8.28 0.53
N TYR A 105 5.51 8.93 -0.36
CA TYR A 105 6.89 8.58 -0.65
C TYR A 105 7.81 9.65 -0.10
N ILE A 106 8.93 9.25 0.50
CA ILE A 106 9.93 10.18 1.04
C ILE A 106 11.29 9.80 0.51
N PHE A 107 11.95 10.73 -0.20
CA PHE A 107 13.38 10.63 -0.42
C PHE A 107 14.14 11.38 0.68
N SER A 108 15.20 10.77 1.20
CA SER A 108 16.12 11.38 2.17
C SER A 108 17.50 11.49 1.55
N GLU A 109 17.93 12.71 1.28
CA GLU A 109 19.23 13.02 0.70
C GLU A 109 20.17 13.60 1.76
N PRO A 110 21.30 12.95 2.09
CA PRO A 110 22.27 13.49 3.03
C PRO A 110 23.05 14.66 2.45
N TYR A 111 23.34 15.66 3.30
CA TYR A 111 24.27 16.73 2.99
C TYR A 111 24.98 17.24 4.26
N GLN A 112 26.07 17.97 4.06
CA GLN A 112 26.79 18.61 5.16
C GLN A 112 26.54 20.12 5.16
N GLU A 113 26.21 20.65 6.33
CA GLU A 113 26.01 22.08 6.56
C GLU A 113 27.09 22.63 7.50
N PRO A 114 27.98 23.51 7.00
CA PRO A 114 28.91 24.24 7.86
C PRO A 114 28.19 25.38 8.58
N TYR A 115 28.23 25.40 9.92
CA TYR A 115 27.66 26.47 10.73
C TYR A 115 28.55 26.77 11.94
N LYS A 116 28.90 28.04 12.14
CA LYS A 116 29.74 28.53 13.26
C LYS A 116 31.02 27.71 13.51
N GLY A 117 31.68 27.25 12.45
CA GLY A 117 32.94 26.49 12.53
C GLY A 117 32.79 24.99 12.80
N ALA A 118 31.55 24.49 12.93
CA ALA A 118 31.24 23.05 13.00
C ALA A 118 30.57 22.58 11.69
N ILE A 119 30.63 21.28 11.42
CA ILE A 119 29.97 20.63 10.30
C ILE A 119 28.85 19.75 10.86
N TYR A 120 27.63 19.93 10.34
CA TYR A 120 26.43 19.20 10.74
C TYR A 120 25.99 18.27 9.60
N ASN A 121 25.72 17.01 9.93
CA ASN A 121 25.20 16.03 8.98
C ASN A 121 23.67 16.15 8.94
N LYS A 122 23.17 16.76 7.87
CA LYS A 122 21.76 17.03 7.66
C LYS A 122 21.16 16.18 6.54
N LYS A 123 19.84 16.26 6.40
CA LYS A 123 19.07 15.59 5.37
C LYS A 123 18.19 16.61 4.64
N ARG A 124 17.99 16.42 3.34
CA ARG A 124 16.92 17.05 2.58
C ARG A 124 15.86 16.00 2.32
N PHE A 125 14.61 16.38 2.56
CA PHE A 125 13.46 15.52 2.38
C PHE A 125 12.62 16.01 1.21
N TYR A 126 12.22 15.05 0.40
CA TYR A 126 11.29 15.22 -0.69
C TYR A 126 10.07 14.37 -0.34
N ILE A 127 9.08 14.99 0.29
CA ILE A 127 7.91 14.29 0.83
C ILE A 127 6.77 14.42 -0.18
N ILE A 128 6.41 13.31 -0.80
CA ILE A 128 5.48 13.23 -1.92
C ILE A 128 4.17 12.67 -1.39
N PHE A 129 3.12 13.47 -1.42
CA PHE A 129 1.74 13.07 -1.13
C PHE A 129 1.09 12.69 -2.47
N THR A 130 0.80 11.40 -2.66
CA THR A 130 0.33 10.84 -3.94
C THR A 130 -0.63 9.68 -3.68
N ASP A 131 -1.10 9.02 -4.74
CA ASP A 131 -1.87 7.79 -4.71
C ASP A 131 -1.30 6.87 -5.80
N SER A 132 -0.67 5.77 -5.39
CA SER A 132 0.01 4.81 -6.28
C SER A 132 -0.92 4.08 -7.25
N ARG A 133 -2.24 4.20 -7.06
CA ARG A 133 -3.25 3.65 -7.97
C ARG A 133 -3.52 4.57 -9.16
N LEU A 134 -3.09 5.83 -9.09
CA LEU A 134 -3.21 6.76 -10.21
C LEU A 134 -2.11 6.47 -11.23
N GLU A 135 -2.52 6.21 -12.48
CA GLU A 135 -1.60 6.04 -13.59
C GLU A 135 -0.82 7.34 -13.84
N GLY A 136 0.51 7.25 -13.84
CA GLY A 136 1.36 8.41 -14.10
C GLY A 136 1.39 9.41 -12.95
N ASN A 137 1.17 8.94 -11.72
CA ASN A 137 1.32 9.73 -10.50
C ASN A 137 2.74 10.34 -10.38
N ILE A 138 2.94 11.32 -9.49
CA ILE A 138 4.22 12.04 -9.36
C ILE A 138 5.40 11.09 -9.10
N TYR A 139 5.20 10.05 -8.30
CA TYR A 139 6.26 9.07 -8.01
C TYR A 139 6.61 8.21 -9.24
N ASP A 140 5.61 7.79 -10.02
CA ASP A 140 5.82 7.09 -11.31
C ASP A 140 6.64 7.95 -12.26
N LYS A 141 6.30 9.24 -12.42
CA LYS A 141 7.03 10.18 -13.28
C LYS A 141 8.49 10.33 -12.85
N ILE A 142 8.74 10.40 -11.54
CA ILE A 142 10.11 10.44 -10.98
C ILE A 142 10.87 9.16 -11.35
N THR A 143 10.29 7.99 -11.09
CA THR A 143 11.00 6.71 -11.31
C THR A 143 11.21 6.37 -12.79
N GLN A 144 10.39 6.92 -13.68
CA GLN A 144 10.59 6.80 -15.14
C GLN A 144 11.79 7.61 -15.65
N THR A 145 12.10 8.75 -15.00
CA THR A 145 13.14 9.67 -15.47
C THR A 145 14.42 9.63 -14.64
N VAL A 146 14.33 9.21 -13.38
CA VAL A 146 15.44 9.17 -12.43
C VAL A 146 15.72 7.74 -11.99
N LYS A 147 16.91 7.25 -12.32
CA LYS A 147 17.44 5.97 -11.83
C LYS A 147 18.07 6.18 -10.46
N LEU A 148 17.43 5.70 -9.40
CA LEU A 148 17.89 5.89 -8.02
C LEU A 148 19.27 5.27 -7.77
N GLU A 149 19.67 4.27 -8.55
CA GLU A 149 20.99 3.64 -8.47
C GLU A 149 22.13 4.60 -8.80
N ALA A 150 21.86 5.70 -9.51
CA ALA A 150 22.81 6.77 -9.76
C ALA A 150 23.08 7.65 -8.53
N TYR A 151 22.30 7.49 -7.46
CA TYR A 151 22.34 8.30 -6.23
C TYR A 151 22.36 7.39 -4.99
N PRO A 152 23.41 6.58 -4.78
CA PRO A 152 23.44 5.53 -3.76
C PRO A 152 23.34 6.04 -2.31
N GLN A 153 23.59 7.33 -2.08
CA GLN A 153 23.43 7.99 -0.79
C GLN A 153 21.99 8.40 -0.48
N VAL A 154 21.11 8.41 -1.49
CA VAL A 154 19.70 8.76 -1.32
C VAL A 154 18.93 7.52 -0.93
N GLU A 155 18.17 7.65 0.14
CA GLU A 155 17.30 6.60 0.65
C GLU A 155 15.84 6.92 0.24
N MET A 156 15.03 5.89 0.00
CA MET A 156 13.60 6.01 -0.32
C MET A 156 12.79 5.21 0.69
N PHE A 157 11.72 5.83 1.19
CA PHE A 157 10.75 5.19 2.07
C PHE A 157 9.35 5.42 1.53
N HIS A 158 8.58 4.34 1.45
CA HIS A 158 7.18 4.35 1.06
C HIS A 158 6.31 4.09 2.29
N LEU A 159 5.16 4.75 2.36
CA LEU A 159 4.21 4.61 3.44
C LEU A 159 2.81 4.45 2.84
N SER A 160 2.19 3.30 3.10
CA SER A 160 0.83 2.96 2.67
C SER A 160 0.07 2.21 3.76
N ALA A 161 -1.26 2.16 3.63
CA ALA A 161 -2.13 1.51 4.62
C ALA A 161 -3.39 0.84 4.03
N SER A 162 -3.56 0.78 2.71
CA SER A 162 -4.86 0.36 2.14
C SER A 162 -4.82 -0.58 0.94
N HIS A 163 -3.74 -0.64 0.17
CA HIS A 163 -3.66 -1.49 -1.02
C HIS A 163 -2.27 -2.14 -1.11
N PRO A 164 -2.05 -3.27 -0.42
CA PRO A 164 -0.79 -4.00 -0.53
C PRO A 164 -0.58 -4.46 -1.98
N ALA A 165 0.67 -4.46 -2.41
CA ALA A 165 1.03 -4.84 -3.77
C ALA A 165 1.17 -6.36 -3.90
N LEU A 166 0.71 -6.89 -5.04
CA LEU A 166 1.07 -8.23 -5.47
C LEU A 166 2.55 -8.25 -5.91
N ALA A 167 3.26 -9.32 -5.59
CA ALA A 167 4.57 -9.56 -6.19
C ALA A 167 4.35 -9.98 -7.64
N ALA A 168 4.97 -9.26 -8.58
CA ALA A 168 4.75 -9.45 -10.01
C ALA A 168 5.25 -10.83 -10.49
N GLU A 169 4.33 -11.80 -10.58
CA GLU A 169 4.55 -13.10 -11.23
C GLU A 169 3.39 -13.46 -12.20
N SER A 170 2.16 -13.00 -11.93
CA SER A 170 0.97 -13.18 -12.78
C SER A 170 -0.12 -12.15 -12.43
N THR A 171 -1.06 -11.88 -13.35
CA THR A 171 -2.25 -11.06 -13.10
C THR A 171 -3.42 -11.83 -12.48
N HIS A 172 -3.27 -13.14 -12.27
CA HIS A 172 -4.28 -14.02 -11.67
C HIS A 172 -3.65 -15.28 -11.04
N THR A 173 -4.42 -15.97 -10.21
CA THR A 173 -4.03 -17.22 -9.57
C THR A 173 -3.93 -18.36 -10.59
N THR A 174 -3.33 -19.48 -10.17
CA THR A 174 -3.28 -20.73 -10.95
C THR A 174 -4.17 -21.78 -10.27
N PRO A 175 -5.39 -22.04 -10.79
CA PRO A 175 -6.24 -23.11 -10.28
C PRO A 175 -5.61 -24.48 -10.50
N ASN A 176 -6.03 -25.43 -9.67
CA ASN A 176 -5.69 -26.84 -9.83
C ASN A 176 -6.19 -27.35 -11.19
N GLU A 177 -5.34 -28.11 -11.90
CA GLU A 177 -5.65 -28.63 -13.24
C GLU A 177 -6.93 -29.48 -13.25
N MET A 178 -7.25 -30.16 -12.14
CA MET A 178 -8.46 -30.98 -12.00
C MET A 178 -9.75 -30.17 -12.09
N LEU A 179 -9.72 -28.85 -11.84
CA LEU A 179 -10.88 -27.98 -11.99
C LEU A 179 -11.20 -27.65 -13.45
N SER A 180 -10.24 -27.87 -14.36
CA SER A 180 -10.31 -27.44 -15.77
C SER A 180 -10.77 -25.97 -15.89
N ALA A 181 -10.31 -25.12 -14.97
CA ALA A 181 -10.87 -23.80 -14.77
C ALA A 181 -10.52 -22.82 -15.90
N GLN A 182 -11.49 -22.02 -16.31
CA GLN A 182 -11.25 -20.84 -17.14
C GLN A 182 -11.05 -19.63 -16.24
N VAL A 183 -9.92 -18.92 -16.38
CA VAL A 183 -9.55 -17.80 -15.51
C VAL A 183 -9.42 -16.52 -16.31
N LYS A 184 -9.97 -15.43 -15.77
CA LYS A 184 -9.78 -14.09 -16.29
C LYS A 184 -9.43 -13.12 -15.16
N GLY A 185 -8.21 -12.57 -15.22
CA GLY A 185 -7.69 -11.58 -14.27
C GLY A 185 -8.03 -10.14 -14.67
N PHE A 186 -8.18 -9.28 -13.67
CA PHE A 186 -8.50 -7.85 -13.79
C PHE A 186 -7.63 -6.99 -12.87
N GLY A 187 -6.41 -7.43 -12.55
CA GLY A 187 -5.47 -6.74 -11.67
C GLY A 187 -5.57 -7.23 -10.24
N THR A 188 -6.48 -6.68 -9.43
CA THR A 188 -6.67 -7.04 -8.01
C THR A 188 -7.80 -8.04 -7.78
N PHE A 189 -8.41 -8.55 -8.85
CA PHE A 189 -9.41 -9.60 -8.76
C PHE A 189 -9.44 -10.44 -10.03
N GLU A 190 -10.10 -11.59 -9.95
CA GLU A 190 -10.33 -12.48 -11.07
C GLU A 190 -11.71 -13.14 -11.02
N ALA A 191 -12.11 -13.66 -12.17
CA ALA A 191 -13.22 -14.60 -12.29
C ALA A 191 -12.69 -15.96 -12.72
N GLN A 192 -13.15 -17.01 -12.05
CA GLN A 192 -12.90 -18.40 -12.38
C GLN A 192 -14.22 -19.11 -12.70
N GLU A 193 -14.21 -19.92 -13.76
CA GLU A 193 -15.29 -20.83 -14.10
C GLU A 193 -14.79 -22.27 -14.09
N TRP A 194 -15.24 -23.04 -13.12
CA TRP A 194 -14.86 -24.45 -12.96
C TRP A 194 -15.73 -25.31 -13.87
N GLN A 195 -15.10 -26.20 -14.64
CA GLN A 195 -15.76 -26.97 -15.71
C GLN A 195 -16.11 -28.40 -15.29
N VAL A 196 -16.07 -28.68 -13.98
CA VAL A 196 -16.25 -30.02 -13.42
C VAL A 196 -17.24 -29.98 -12.25
N ASP A 197 -17.85 -31.13 -12.00
CA ASP A 197 -18.84 -31.31 -10.92
C ASP A 197 -18.16 -31.63 -9.58
N TRP A 198 -18.86 -31.33 -8.48
CA TRP A 198 -18.29 -31.54 -7.15
C TRP A 198 -18.11 -33.01 -6.81
N GLU A 199 -19.17 -33.81 -6.95
CA GLU A 199 -19.19 -35.22 -6.56
C GLU A 199 -18.21 -36.06 -7.40
N ASP A 200 -18.11 -35.77 -8.69
CA ASP A 200 -17.32 -36.56 -9.63
C ASP A 200 -15.84 -36.14 -9.72
N ALA A 201 -15.51 -34.88 -9.38
CA ALA A 201 -14.16 -34.36 -9.55
C ALA A 201 -13.58 -33.62 -8.34
N ILE A 202 -14.26 -32.59 -7.84
CA ILE A 202 -13.70 -31.70 -6.80
C ILE A 202 -13.53 -32.45 -5.48
N GLU A 203 -14.54 -33.18 -5.04
CA GLU A 203 -14.49 -33.96 -3.81
C GLU A 203 -13.42 -35.07 -3.84
N PRO A 204 -13.36 -35.96 -4.86
CA PRO A 204 -12.39 -37.04 -4.88
C PRO A 204 -10.96 -36.59 -5.13
N TYR A 205 -10.71 -35.59 -5.99
CA TYR A 205 -9.36 -35.24 -6.42
C TYR A 205 -8.77 -34.01 -5.74
N ILE A 206 -9.58 -33.19 -5.06
CA ILE A 206 -9.11 -31.97 -4.40
C ILE A 206 -9.40 -32.02 -2.91
N VAL A 207 -10.67 -32.16 -2.50
CA VAL A 207 -11.05 -32.18 -1.07
C VAL A 207 -10.45 -33.39 -0.36
N ASN A 208 -10.61 -34.59 -0.95
CA ASN A 208 -10.14 -35.86 -0.39
C ASN A 208 -8.87 -36.37 -1.09
N ALA A 209 -8.08 -35.45 -1.64
CA ALA A 209 -6.87 -35.78 -2.38
C ALA A 209 -5.90 -36.63 -1.55
N VAL A 210 -5.19 -37.54 -2.22
CA VAL A 210 -4.17 -38.40 -1.60
C VAL A 210 -2.78 -38.01 -2.11
N SER A 211 -1.76 -38.28 -1.31
CA SER A 211 -0.36 -38.12 -1.72
C SER A 211 -0.01 -39.11 -2.83
N ASN A 212 0.52 -38.60 -3.94
CA ASN A 212 0.97 -39.43 -5.06
C ASN A 212 2.12 -40.40 -4.68
N SER A 213 2.89 -40.10 -3.64
CA SER A 213 4.03 -40.92 -3.22
C SER A 213 3.66 -42.00 -2.19
N THR A 214 2.65 -41.78 -1.37
CA THR A 214 2.29 -42.68 -0.26
C THR A 214 0.88 -43.28 -0.37
N GLY A 215 0.03 -42.73 -1.24
CA GLY A 215 -1.39 -43.09 -1.36
C GLY A 215 -2.23 -42.72 -0.13
N GLN A 216 -1.65 -42.02 0.85
CA GLN A 216 -2.36 -41.61 2.07
C GLN A 216 -3.11 -40.28 1.85
N PRO A 217 -4.26 -40.06 2.49
CA PRO A 217 -4.98 -38.79 2.43
C PRO A 217 -4.10 -37.59 2.82
N LEU A 218 -4.21 -36.51 2.05
CA LEU A 218 -3.61 -35.23 2.42
C LEU A 218 -4.45 -34.59 3.54
N PRO A 219 -3.84 -34.09 4.63
CA PRO A 219 -4.57 -33.52 5.77
C PRO A 219 -5.55 -32.39 5.39
N ASP A 220 -5.19 -31.60 4.36
CA ASP A 220 -5.94 -30.42 3.91
C ASP A 220 -6.39 -30.56 2.44
N GLY A 221 -6.43 -31.79 1.93
CA GLY A 221 -6.62 -32.05 0.51
C GLY A 221 -5.50 -31.44 -0.35
N ALA A 222 -5.77 -31.24 -1.63
CA ALA A 222 -4.91 -30.48 -2.54
C ALA A 222 -5.34 -29.01 -2.57
N ALA A 223 -4.39 -28.10 -2.78
CA ALA A 223 -4.72 -26.70 -3.06
C ALA A 223 -5.60 -26.63 -4.31
N PHE A 224 -6.72 -25.91 -4.24
CA PHE A 224 -7.62 -25.75 -5.39
C PHE A 224 -7.23 -24.54 -6.24
N THR A 225 -6.55 -23.56 -5.66
CA THR A 225 -5.89 -22.49 -6.41
C THR A 225 -4.73 -21.93 -5.59
N GLY A 226 -3.73 -21.36 -6.26
CA GLY A 226 -2.55 -20.87 -5.58
C GLY A 226 -1.64 -20.00 -6.44
N LYS A 227 -0.40 -19.88 -5.96
CA LYS A 227 0.69 -19.08 -6.55
C LYS A 227 0.47 -17.57 -6.57
N LEU A 228 -0.50 -17.07 -5.80
CA LEU A 228 -0.59 -15.63 -5.59
C LEU A 228 0.48 -15.23 -4.58
N LYS A 229 1.43 -14.41 -5.00
CA LYS A 229 2.51 -13.94 -4.12
C LYS A 229 2.30 -12.47 -3.81
N ILE A 230 2.47 -12.10 -2.55
CA ILE A 230 2.34 -10.71 -2.12
C ILE A 230 3.72 -10.12 -1.81
N ASP A 231 3.89 -8.83 -2.06
CA ASP A 231 4.99 -8.09 -1.45
C ASP A 231 4.64 -7.81 0.01
N ARG A 232 5.23 -8.62 0.90
CA ARG A 232 5.03 -8.53 2.35
C ARG A 232 5.53 -7.22 2.95
N ASN A 233 6.31 -6.41 2.23
CA ASN A 233 6.78 -5.10 2.71
C ASN A 233 6.14 -3.94 1.94
N SER A 234 5.07 -4.18 1.16
CA SER A 234 4.43 -3.15 0.31
C SER A 234 3.80 -1.97 1.05
N PHE A 235 3.60 -2.06 2.36
CA PHE A 235 3.19 -0.91 3.18
C PHE A 235 4.37 -0.03 3.66
N GLY A 236 5.59 -0.51 3.47
CA GLY A 236 6.86 0.09 3.88
C GLY A 236 7.09 0.18 5.39
N GLY A 237 6.18 0.85 6.13
CA GLY A 237 6.23 0.93 7.60
C GLY A 237 5.76 -0.36 8.31
N TYR A 238 5.09 -1.24 7.57
CA TYR A 238 4.55 -2.50 8.07
C TYR A 238 5.00 -3.69 7.21
N ARG A 239 5.27 -4.81 7.86
CA ARG A 239 5.40 -6.12 7.23
C ARG A 239 4.13 -6.93 7.41
N ILE A 240 3.59 -7.47 6.33
CA ILE A 240 2.50 -8.44 6.36
C ILE A 240 3.05 -9.76 6.88
N THR A 241 2.55 -10.18 8.04
CA THR A 241 2.99 -11.39 8.73
C THR A 241 1.99 -12.52 8.58
N ASP A 242 0.72 -12.20 8.30
CA ASP A 242 -0.31 -13.20 8.10
C ASP A 242 -1.48 -12.69 7.23
N VAL A 243 -2.18 -13.63 6.60
CA VAL A 243 -3.35 -13.41 5.76
C VAL A 243 -4.49 -14.34 6.15
N THR A 244 -5.71 -13.99 5.75
CA THR A 244 -6.90 -14.81 5.93
C THR A 244 -7.78 -14.74 4.68
N VAL A 245 -8.74 -15.64 4.57
CA VAL A 245 -9.69 -15.68 3.46
C VAL A 245 -11.11 -15.62 4.01
N ARG A 246 -11.90 -14.69 3.51
CA ARG A 246 -13.33 -14.60 3.80
C ARG A 246 -14.10 -15.08 2.58
N SER A 247 -14.96 -16.06 2.80
CA SER A 247 -15.71 -16.71 1.74
C SER A 247 -17.17 -16.26 1.79
N TYR A 248 -17.80 -16.01 0.66
CA TYR A 248 -19.16 -15.48 0.60
C TYR A 248 -19.99 -16.18 -0.46
N ASP A 249 -21.25 -16.46 -0.16
CA ASP A 249 -22.27 -16.81 -1.18
C ASP A 249 -22.67 -15.55 -1.95
N ILE A 250 -22.57 -15.60 -3.28
CA ILE A 250 -23.03 -14.52 -4.15
C ILE A 250 -24.06 -15.00 -5.18
N SER A 251 -24.65 -16.18 -4.98
CA SER A 251 -25.57 -16.81 -5.93
C SER A 251 -26.85 -15.98 -6.11
N GLN A 252 -27.39 -15.43 -5.03
CA GLN A 252 -28.58 -14.57 -5.07
C GLN A 252 -28.26 -13.21 -5.72
N GLU A 253 -27.12 -12.62 -5.38
CA GLU A 253 -26.62 -11.37 -5.94
C GLU A 253 -26.43 -11.47 -7.45
N PHE A 254 -25.81 -12.56 -7.91
CA PHE A 254 -25.62 -12.83 -9.33
C PHE A 254 -26.96 -13.04 -10.06
N THR A 255 -27.88 -13.78 -9.45
CA THR A 255 -29.24 -13.96 -10.00
C THR A 255 -29.96 -12.62 -10.15
N ASN A 256 -29.90 -11.77 -9.12
CA ASN A 256 -30.49 -10.43 -9.14
C ASN A 256 -29.85 -9.55 -10.23
N PHE A 257 -28.53 -9.62 -10.38
CA PHE A 257 -27.80 -8.93 -11.45
C PHE A 257 -28.31 -9.32 -12.84
N CYS A 258 -28.40 -10.63 -13.12
CA CYS A 258 -28.87 -11.15 -14.39
C CYS A 258 -30.33 -10.73 -14.68
N ASN A 259 -31.21 -10.84 -13.69
CA ASN A 259 -32.61 -10.43 -13.81
C ASN A 259 -32.76 -8.93 -14.11
N ALA A 260 -32.02 -8.08 -13.38
CA ALA A 260 -32.03 -6.63 -13.60
C ALA A 260 -31.52 -6.28 -15.02
N LYS A 261 -30.43 -6.91 -15.45
CA LYS A 261 -29.86 -6.72 -16.79
C LYS A 261 -30.86 -7.12 -17.89
N ASN A 262 -31.49 -8.29 -17.74
CA ASN A 262 -32.50 -8.77 -18.70
C ASN A 262 -33.75 -7.90 -18.75
N ALA A 263 -34.13 -7.30 -17.61
CA ALA A 263 -35.25 -6.37 -17.51
C ALA A 263 -34.91 -4.92 -17.92
N GLY A 264 -33.67 -4.64 -18.34
CA GLY A 264 -33.21 -3.28 -18.67
C GLY A 264 -33.19 -2.33 -17.46
N GLN A 265 -33.13 -2.86 -16.24
CA GLN A 265 -33.15 -2.10 -15.00
C GLN A 265 -31.74 -1.69 -14.58
N LYS A 266 -31.65 -0.63 -13.78
CA LYS A 266 -30.38 -0.20 -13.18
C LYS A 266 -29.90 -1.26 -12.19
N VAL A 267 -28.70 -1.75 -12.41
CA VAL A 267 -28.02 -2.66 -11.49
C VAL A 267 -27.56 -1.86 -10.26
N GLY A 268 -27.88 -2.36 -9.06
CA GLY A 268 -27.38 -1.80 -7.80
C GLY A 268 -25.86 -1.94 -7.66
N GLY A 269 -25.25 -1.14 -6.79
CA GLY A 269 -23.78 -1.13 -6.62
C GLY A 269 -23.28 -2.11 -5.56
N LYS A 270 -23.58 -1.83 -4.29
CA LYS A 270 -23.00 -2.57 -3.14
C LYS A 270 -23.80 -3.83 -2.84
N ILE A 271 -23.11 -4.96 -2.73
CA ILE A 271 -23.65 -6.24 -2.26
C ILE A 271 -23.28 -6.46 -0.78
N THR A 272 -24.11 -7.23 -0.07
CA THR A 272 -23.88 -7.64 1.33
C THR A 272 -24.10 -9.15 1.44
N PRO A 273 -23.20 -9.95 0.85
CA PRO A 273 -23.40 -11.39 0.73
C PRO A 273 -23.26 -12.10 2.08
N THR A 274 -23.84 -13.31 2.16
CA THR A 274 -23.72 -14.17 3.34
C THR A 274 -22.34 -14.82 3.39
N GLU A 275 -21.64 -14.71 4.51
CA GLU A 275 -20.32 -15.33 4.69
C GLU A 275 -20.44 -16.85 4.92
N TYR A 276 -19.68 -17.63 4.15
CA TYR A 276 -19.44 -19.05 4.40
C TYR A 276 -18.32 -19.20 5.43
N LYS A 277 -18.69 -19.57 6.65
CA LYS A 277 -17.73 -19.90 7.70
C LYS A 277 -17.05 -21.23 7.40
N ASN A 278 -15.75 -21.31 7.66
CA ASN A 278 -14.97 -22.55 7.56
C ASN A 278 -15.08 -23.24 6.18
N PHE A 279 -15.12 -22.45 5.10
CA PHE A 279 -15.19 -22.99 3.74
C PHE A 279 -13.79 -23.14 3.12
N VAL A 280 -12.99 -22.08 3.21
CA VAL A 280 -11.65 -22.01 2.63
C VAL A 280 -10.66 -21.59 3.72
N LYS A 281 -9.45 -22.12 3.64
CA LYS A 281 -8.30 -21.76 4.46
C LYS A 281 -7.06 -21.55 3.60
N ILE A 282 -6.05 -20.91 4.18
CA ILE A 282 -4.75 -20.63 3.55
C ILE A 282 -3.71 -21.60 4.12
N ASP A 283 -2.75 -22.04 3.30
CA ASP A 283 -1.52 -22.65 3.82
C ASP A 283 -0.66 -21.58 4.53
N GLU A 284 -0.82 -21.48 5.85
CA GLU A 284 -0.05 -20.55 6.67
C GLU A 284 1.46 -20.81 6.63
N SER A 285 1.89 -22.07 6.45
CA SER A 285 3.31 -22.43 6.44
C SER A 285 3.98 -21.88 5.19
N GLU A 286 3.34 -22.10 4.05
CA GLU A 286 3.81 -21.62 2.75
C GLU A 286 3.82 -20.09 2.71
N PHE A 287 2.76 -19.45 3.22
CA PHE A 287 2.72 -18.00 3.33
C PHE A 287 3.85 -17.43 4.19
N LYS A 288 4.06 -17.98 5.39
CA LYS A 288 5.10 -17.48 6.32
C LYS A 288 6.50 -17.62 5.74
N LYS A 289 6.78 -18.71 5.01
CA LYS A 289 8.09 -19.00 4.41
C LYS A 289 8.34 -18.24 3.10
N HIS A 290 7.36 -18.21 2.21
CA HIS A 290 7.56 -17.81 0.81
C HIS A 290 6.71 -16.59 0.40
N GLY A 291 5.74 -16.17 1.23
CA GLY A 291 4.79 -15.11 0.90
C GLY A 291 3.79 -15.52 -0.18
N VAL A 292 3.65 -16.83 -0.42
CA VAL A 292 2.75 -17.42 -1.40
C VAL A 292 1.45 -17.81 -0.71
N ILE A 293 0.34 -17.53 -1.38
CA ILE A 293 -1.01 -17.84 -0.92
C ILE A 293 -1.54 -18.99 -1.75
N ASP A 294 -1.66 -20.14 -1.09
CA ASP A 294 -2.34 -21.31 -1.61
C ASP A 294 -3.63 -21.54 -0.81
N LEU A 295 -4.73 -21.75 -1.53
CA LEU A 295 -6.07 -21.90 -0.97
C LEU A 295 -6.49 -23.36 -0.97
N HIS A 296 -6.96 -23.81 0.19
CA HIS A 296 -7.47 -25.15 0.44
C HIS A 296 -8.91 -25.06 0.94
N PHE A 297 -9.72 -26.09 0.67
CA PHE A 297 -10.97 -26.24 1.39
C PHE A 297 -10.68 -26.58 2.86
N ASP A 298 -11.50 -26.09 3.79
CA ASP A 298 -11.38 -26.49 5.19
C ASP A 298 -12.05 -27.84 5.42
N THR A 299 -11.42 -28.91 4.92
CA THR A 299 -11.90 -30.30 4.90
C THR A 299 -12.38 -30.82 6.27
N GLN A 300 -11.94 -30.21 7.37
CA GLN A 300 -12.29 -30.63 8.72
C GLN A 300 -13.61 -30.03 9.21
N ASN A 301 -13.96 -28.83 8.75
CA ASN A 301 -15.10 -28.05 9.26
C ASN A 301 -16.09 -27.63 8.17
N PHE A 302 -15.77 -27.92 6.91
CA PHE A 302 -16.59 -27.59 5.75
C PHE A 302 -17.94 -28.33 5.80
N ASP A 303 -19.03 -27.57 5.75
CA ASP A 303 -20.38 -28.08 5.55
C ASP A 303 -20.75 -28.01 4.06
N PRO A 304 -20.84 -29.13 3.34
CA PRO A 304 -21.17 -29.14 1.92
C PRO A 304 -22.60 -28.67 1.61
N SER A 305 -23.50 -28.58 2.60
CA SER A 305 -24.86 -28.12 2.39
C SER A 305 -24.95 -26.65 2.01
N ILE A 306 -23.88 -25.86 2.22
CA ILE A 306 -23.82 -24.45 1.85
C ILE A 306 -23.77 -24.21 0.33
N LEU A 307 -23.42 -25.25 -0.45
CA LEU A 307 -23.34 -25.21 -1.91
C LEU A 307 -24.73 -25.33 -2.56
N THR A 308 -25.57 -24.32 -2.34
CA THR A 308 -27.02 -24.38 -2.66
C THR A 308 -27.39 -23.99 -4.08
N GLY A 309 -26.43 -23.58 -4.91
CA GLY A 309 -26.70 -22.98 -6.21
C GLY A 309 -27.33 -23.95 -7.23
N ALA A 310 -28.27 -23.46 -8.04
CA ALA A 310 -28.88 -24.20 -9.14
C ALA A 310 -29.01 -23.30 -10.38
N PRO A 311 -28.38 -23.64 -11.53
CA PRO A 311 -27.56 -24.82 -11.81
C PRO A 311 -26.11 -24.74 -11.29
N CYS A 312 -25.68 -23.58 -10.79
CA CYS A 312 -24.31 -23.33 -10.35
C CYS A 312 -24.32 -22.64 -8.99
N THR A 313 -23.31 -22.92 -8.17
CA THR A 313 -22.98 -22.17 -6.96
C THR A 313 -21.99 -21.06 -7.30
N TYR A 314 -22.30 -19.84 -6.88
CA TYR A 314 -21.42 -18.69 -7.06
C TYR A 314 -20.91 -18.24 -5.71
N PHE A 315 -19.59 -18.16 -5.57
CA PHE A 315 -18.98 -17.68 -4.34
C PHE A 315 -17.84 -16.71 -4.62
N LYS A 316 -17.57 -15.88 -3.62
CA LYS A 316 -16.53 -14.86 -3.63
C LYS A 316 -15.56 -15.14 -2.50
N LEU A 317 -14.27 -15.14 -2.81
CA LEU A 317 -13.19 -15.28 -1.84
C LEU A 317 -12.44 -13.96 -1.75
N ASP A 318 -12.48 -13.30 -0.61
CA ASP A 318 -11.65 -12.13 -0.31
C ASP A 318 -10.44 -12.57 0.49
N ILE A 319 -9.25 -12.40 -0.09
CA ILE A 319 -7.99 -12.58 0.64
C ILE A 319 -7.68 -11.27 1.35
N CYS A 320 -7.61 -11.31 2.68
CA CYS A 320 -7.42 -10.15 3.53
C CYS A 320 -6.16 -10.28 4.38
N ILE A 321 -5.63 -9.15 4.82
CA ILE A 321 -4.56 -9.15 5.84
C ILE A 321 -5.18 -9.46 7.19
N SER A 322 -4.61 -10.43 7.90
CA SER A 322 -5.01 -10.76 9.27
C SER A 322 -4.00 -10.24 10.30
N SER A 323 -2.73 -10.08 9.93
CA SER A 323 -1.70 -9.60 10.85
C SER A 323 -0.57 -8.84 10.14
N THR A 324 -0.04 -7.85 10.86
CA THR A 324 1.10 -7.03 10.43
C THR A 324 2.05 -6.77 11.59
N GLU A 325 3.34 -6.64 11.30
CA GLU A 325 4.39 -6.21 12.21
C GLU A 325 4.88 -4.81 11.83
N ASN A 326 5.02 -3.90 12.81
CA ASN A 326 5.62 -2.60 12.56
C ASN A 326 7.14 -2.76 12.42
N ILE A 327 7.67 -2.40 11.25
CA ILE A 327 9.10 -2.52 10.94
C ILE A 327 9.80 -1.16 10.83
N PHE A 328 9.12 -0.05 11.12
CA PHE A 328 9.63 1.31 10.89
C PHE A 328 10.96 1.59 11.59
N LYS A 329 11.24 0.93 12.72
CA LYS A 329 12.51 1.06 13.45
C LYS A 329 13.73 0.84 12.56
N GLN A 330 13.64 -0.01 11.54
CA GLN A 330 14.76 -0.25 10.61
C GLN A 330 15.07 0.95 9.69
N TYR A 331 14.12 1.88 9.53
CA TYR A 331 14.25 3.08 8.69
C TYR A 331 14.45 4.36 9.51
N GLU A 332 14.44 4.30 10.85
CA GLU A 332 14.46 5.49 11.72
C GLU A 332 15.67 6.40 11.46
N ALA A 333 16.84 5.80 11.14
CA ALA A 333 18.06 6.53 10.83
C ALA A 333 17.95 7.41 9.56
N MET A 334 17.11 7.03 8.60
CA MET A 334 16.86 7.80 7.37
C MET A 334 16.30 9.19 7.66
N PHE A 335 15.60 9.33 8.78
CA PHE A 335 14.88 10.55 9.18
C PHE A 335 15.52 11.28 10.37
N THR A 336 16.70 10.82 10.79
CA THR A 336 17.42 11.36 11.95
C THR A 336 18.65 12.13 11.47
N PHE A 337 18.84 13.35 11.97
CA PHE A 337 19.94 14.22 11.51
C PHE A 337 20.45 15.15 12.62
N ASP A 338 21.60 15.80 12.41
CA ASP A 338 22.19 16.70 13.41
C ASP A 338 21.35 17.98 13.57
N SER A 339 21.08 18.38 14.82
CA SER A 339 20.41 19.65 15.12
C SER A 339 21.42 20.79 15.19
N ILE A 340 21.20 21.87 14.43
CA ILE A 340 22.01 23.09 14.52
C ILE A 340 21.67 23.91 15.77
N ASP A 341 20.38 23.97 16.13
CA ASP A 341 19.90 24.73 17.29
C ASP A 341 20.29 24.08 18.63
N GLN A 342 20.51 22.76 18.62
CA GLN A 342 20.93 21.99 19.79
C GLN A 342 22.17 21.13 19.46
N PRO A 343 23.37 21.73 19.41
CA PRO A 343 24.59 21.02 19.05
C PRO A 343 24.82 19.76 19.90
N GLY A 344 25.14 18.65 19.26
CA GLY A 344 25.33 17.34 19.91
C GLY A 344 24.04 16.52 20.06
N GLN A 345 22.87 17.09 19.76
CA GLN A 345 21.61 16.36 19.68
C GLN A 345 21.21 16.03 18.25
N LYS A 346 20.37 15.00 18.11
CA LYS A 346 19.74 14.64 16.85
C LYS A 346 18.32 15.19 16.78
N ASN A 347 17.95 15.70 15.61
CA ASN A 347 16.57 15.93 15.23
C ASN A 347 15.94 14.62 14.76
N VAL A 348 14.84 14.23 15.40
CA VAL A 348 14.03 13.03 15.17
C VAL A 348 12.57 13.38 14.87
N SER A 349 12.23 14.65 14.65
CA SER A 349 10.85 15.13 14.48
C SER A 349 10.10 14.44 13.34
N LEU A 350 10.76 14.22 12.21
CA LEU A 350 10.18 13.49 11.08
C LEU A 350 10.02 11.99 11.39
N ALA A 351 11.02 11.38 12.04
CA ALA A 351 10.94 9.98 12.49
C ALA A 351 9.78 9.76 13.47
N GLU A 352 9.63 10.64 14.46
CA GLU A 352 8.54 10.61 15.43
C GLU A 352 7.18 10.88 14.78
N SER A 353 7.10 11.74 13.76
CA SER A 353 5.87 11.94 12.97
C SER A 353 5.40 10.64 12.32
N ILE A 354 6.31 9.90 11.66
CA ILE A 354 5.98 8.63 11.00
C ILE A 354 5.63 7.55 12.02
N LYS A 355 6.45 7.41 13.07
CA LYS A 355 6.24 6.44 14.15
C LYS A 355 4.88 6.61 14.82
N GLN A 356 4.49 7.84 15.14
CA GLN A 356 3.20 8.12 15.76
C GLN A 356 2.03 7.95 14.77
N CYS A 357 2.21 8.33 13.50
CA CYS A 357 1.22 8.05 12.44
C CYS A 357 0.97 6.54 12.32
N LEU A 358 2.03 5.74 12.27
CA LEU A 358 1.92 4.28 12.19
C LEU A 358 1.26 3.71 13.45
N ALA A 359 1.52 4.26 14.63
CA ALA A 359 0.93 3.79 15.88
C ALA A 359 -0.59 4.02 15.99
N GLU A 360 -1.18 4.85 15.13
CA GLU A 360 -2.63 5.12 15.13
C GLU A 360 -3.43 3.85 14.82
N PRO A 361 -4.34 3.40 15.72
CA PRO A 361 -5.14 2.18 15.50
C PRO A 361 -5.91 2.21 14.19
N SER A 362 -6.48 3.36 13.85
CA SER A 362 -7.24 3.55 12.61
C SER A 362 -6.42 3.34 11.33
N ILE A 363 -5.09 3.46 11.36
CA ILE A 363 -4.22 3.12 10.22
C ILE A 363 -4.09 1.60 10.11
N LYS A 364 -3.98 0.89 11.23
CA LYS A 364 -3.97 -0.58 11.24
C LYS A 364 -5.29 -1.18 10.79
N ASP A 365 -6.41 -0.60 11.20
CA ASP A 365 -7.75 -1.05 10.81
C ASP A 365 -7.96 -0.98 9.29
N MET A 366 -7.35 0.00 8.62
CA MET A 366 -7.41 0.12 7.15
C MET A 366 -6.74 -1.05 6.43
N MET A 367 -5.60 -1.52 6.95
CA MET A 367 -4.88 -2.65 6.36
C MET A 367 -5.70 -3.95 6.48
N ALA A 368 -6.46 -4.12 7.56
CA ALA A 368 -7.27 -5.32 7.80
C ALA A 368 -8.63 -5.33 7.08
N THR A 369 -9.12 -4.17 6.63
CA THR A 369 -10.47 -4.03 6.06
C THR A 369 -10.51 -4.16 4.55
N SER A 370 -9.40 -3.91 3.85
CA SER A 370 -9.34 -3.96 2.39
C SER A 370 -8.83 -5.32 1.92
N PRO A 371 -9.55 -6.02 1.02
CA PRO A 371 -9.03 -7.24 0.42
C PRO A 371 -7.80 -6.92 -0.44
N ILE A 372 -6.79 -7.77 -0.32
CA ILE A 372 -5.59 -7.78 -1.17
C ILE A 372 -5.98 -8.21 -2.59
N TYR A 373 -6.79 -9.26 -2.65
CA TYR A 373 -7.18 -9.91 -3.88
C TYR A 373 -8.53 -10.59 -3.72
N THR A 374 -9.36 -10.54 -4.76
CA THR A 374 -10.67 -11.19 -4.76
C THR A 374 -10.79 -12.22 -5.88
N ILE A 375 -11.27 -13.41 -5.55
CA ILE A 375 -11.57 -14.47 -6.51
C ILE A 375 -13.08 -14.67 -6.57
N TYR A 376 -13.67 -14.43 -7.73
CA TYR A 376 -15.07 -14.78 -8.01
C TYR A 376 -15.11 -16.15 -8.68
N VAL A 377 -15.87 -17.09 -8.13
CA VAL A 377 -15.96 -18.45 -8.66
C VAL A 377 -17.38 -18.77 -9.06
N LYS A 378 -17.53 -19.31 -10.28
CA LYS A 378 -18.68 -20.09 -10.71
C LYS A 378 -18.30 -21.57 -10.67
N ALA A 379 -18.93 -22.32 -9.80
CA ALA A 379 -18.80 -23.77 -9.71
C ALA A 379 -20.12 -24.43 -10.06
N ASN A 380 -20.06 -25.63 -10.65
CA ASN A 380 -21.27 -26.43 -10.84
C ASN A 380 -21.91 -26.75 -9.49
N LYS A 381 -23.20 -27.07 -9.51
CA LYS A 381 -23.89 -27.54 -8.33
C LYS A 381 -23.23 -28.84 -7.83
N ARG A 382 -23.29 -29.06 -6.52
CA ARG A 382 -23.01 -30.37 -5.92
C ARG A 382 -24.08 -31.39 -6.27
#